data_AF-A0A7Y5GJ59-F1
#
_entry.id   AF-A0A7Y5GJ59-F1
#
_cell.length_a   1.000
_cell.length_b   1.000
_cell.length_c   1.000
_cell.angle_alpha   90.00
_cell.angle_beta   90.00
_cell.angle_gamma   90.00
#
_symmetry.space_group_name_H-M   'P 1'
#
loop_
_entity.id
_entity.type
_entity.pdbx_description
1 polymer ?
#
loop_
_entity_poly.entity_id
_entity_poly.type
_entity_poly.pdbx_seq_one_letter_code
_entity_poly.pdbx_strand_id
1 'polypeptide(L)'
;MRRAAVIALEPIGVVRSEIGEGQPMPPLGVPAVVEIFPRFLDGLHRIQKHSHIWVLAWLDSAERDLLQVKPRGLKEAGDEGLHGVFAVRSPARPNPVGLTATRVLEIERLSIHVERLDFRDGTPVVDVKPYFVSRDMIFAASNVQIGKPLTPEAAREALVLQAVHFHGELCDDLDRAVNVMVRFREEVLRWTDPAGWAVTVPADRPCLADAFMGMLRVSPGRRNLVFGTPGKISFQQGADRYTYDI
;
A
#
# COMPACT_ATOMS: atom_id res chain seq x y z
N MET A 1 2.41 -1.88 37.49
CA MET A 1 1.84 -1.03 36.43
C MET A 1 2.60 0.30 36.42
N ARG A 2 3.35 0.62 35.35
CA ARG A 2 3.86 1.99 35.18
C ARG A 2 2.64 2.90 34.96
N ARG A 3 2.51 4.02 35.69
CA ARG A 3 1.49 5.04 35.39
C ARG A 3 1.62 5.42 33.92
N ALA A 4 0.49 5.55 33.22
CA ALA A 4 0.49 6.06 31.85
C ALA A 4 1.10 7.47 31.89
N ALA A 5 2.34 7.57 31.39
CA ALA A 5 3.01 8.86 31.26
C ALA A 5 2.41 9.58 30.06
N VAL A 6 2.16 10.88 30.20
CA VAL A 6 1.82 11.73 29.06
C VAL A 6 3.02 11.73 28.12
N ILE A 7 2.79 11.38 26.85
CA ILE A 7 3.79 11.46 25.79
C ILE A 7 3.51 12.74 25.01
N ALA A 8 4.46 13.66 25.00
CA ALA A 8 4.45 14.83 24.13
C ALA A 8 5.29 14.54 22.89
N LEU A 9 4.76 14.88 21.72
CA LEU A 9 5.47 14.78 20.44
C LEU A 9 5.88 16.18 19.99
N GLU A 10 7.10 16.28 19.47
CA GLU A 10 7.61 17.49 18.85
C GLU A 10 7.76 17.22 17.35
N PRO A 11 7.04 17.96 16.48
CA PRO A 11 7.20 17.81 15.04
C PRO A 11 8.64 18.09 14.59
N ILE A 12 9.16 17.23 13.73
CA ILE A 12 10.51 17.33 13.17
C ILE A 12 10.54 18.02 11.80
N GLY A 13 9.38 18.22 11.20
CA GLY A 13 9.24 18.80 9.89
C GLY A 13 7.78 18.91 9.47
N VAL A 14 7.56 19.14 8.19
CA VAL A 14 6.25 19.30 7.57
C VAL A 14 6.21 18.63 6.21
N VAL A 15 5.06 18.10 5.83
CA VAL A 15 4.83 17.61 4.47
C VAL A 15 4.46 18.78 3.56
N ARG A 16 5.08 18.84 2.38
CA ARG A 16 4.65 19.67 1.25
C ARG A 16 4.04 18.80 0.18
N SER A 17 2.81 19.09 -0.23
CA SER A 17 2.11 18.36 -1.30
C SER A 17 1.14 19.26 -2.05
N GLU A 18 0.62 18.81 -3.18
CA GLU A 18 -0.43 19.54 -3.91
C GLU A 18 -1.83 19.41 -3.28
N ILE A 19 -2.00 18.51 -2.29
CA ILE A 19 -3.30 18.23 -1.67
C ILE A 19 -3.46 19.09 -0.42
N GLY A 20 -4.24 20.16 -0.55
CA GLY A 20 -4.59 21.06 0.55
C GLY A 20 -5.74 20.54 1.41
N GLU A 21 -6.26 21.39 2.30
CA GLU A 21 -7.40 21.08 3.16
C GLU A 21 -8.69 20.81 2.33
N GLY A 22 -9.54 19.90 2.80
CA GLY A 22 -10.83 19.58 2.16
C GLY A 22 -10.78 18.78 0.86
N GLN A 23 -9.63 18.72 0.18
CA GLN A 23 -9.47 17.94 -1.06
C GLN A 23 -9.42 16.42 -0.78
N PRO A 24 -9.95 15.55 -1.65
CA PRO A 24 -9.82 14.11 -1.46
C PRO A 24 -8.36 13.67 -1.74
N MET A 25 -7.74 12.99 -0.78
CA MET A 25 -6.44 12.33 -1.00
C MET A 25 -6.62 11.12 -1.93
N PRO A 26 -5.85 11.01 -3.03
CA PRO A 26 -5.83 9.81 -3.86
C PRO A 26 -5.44 8.56 -3.05
N PRO A 27 -5.95 7.36 -3.37
CA PRO A 27 -5.68 6.15 -2.59
C PRO A 27 -4.20 5.79 -2.42
N LEU A 28 -3.36 6.19 -3.37
CA LEU A 28 -1.91 5.93 -3.35
C LEU A 28 -1.08 7.13 -2.91
N GLY A 29 -1.72 8.24 -2.52
CA GLY A 29 -1.04 9.49 -2.27
C GLY A 29 -0.56 10.19 -3.55
N VAL A 30 0.19 11.28 -3.35
CA VAL A 30 0.71 12.17 -4.39
C VAL A 30 2.22 12.42 -4.18
N PRO A 31 2.98 12.83 -5.21
CA PRO A 31 4.32 13.34 -5.02
C PRO A 31 4.39 14.42 -3.94
N ALA A 32 5.41 14.35 -3.10
CA ALA A 32 5.51 15.19 -1.92
C ALA A 32 6.97 15.46 -1.54
N VAL A 33 7.16 16.44 -0.66
CA VAL A 33 8.44 16.73 -0.02
C VAL A 33 8.27 16.66 1.49
N VAL A 34 9.16 15.95 2.17
CA VAL A 34 9.30 16.01 3.62
C VAL A 34 10.32 17.09 3.94
N GLU A 35 9.86 18.25 4.41
CA GLU A 35 10.71 19.38 4.79
C GLU A 35 11.04 19.29 6.29
N ILE A 36 12.29 18.95 6.62
CA ILE A 36 12.79 18.85 7.98
C ILE A 36 13.13 20.23 8.54
N PHE A 37 12.79 20.49 9.80
CA PHE A 37 13.13 21.76 10.44
C PHE A 37 14.65 21.87 10.68
N PRO A 38 15.24 23.08 10.57
CA PRO A 38 16.69 23.27 10.63
C PRO A 38 17.39 22.64 11.84
N ARG A 39 16.75 22.65 13.01
CA ARG A 39 17.31 22.08 14.25
C ARG A 39 17.49 20.55 14.21
N PHE A 40 16.84 19.87 13.27
CA PHE A 40 16.92 18.41 13.10
C PHE A 40 17.74 18.00 11.87
N LEU A 41 18.41 18.96 11.19
CA LEU A 41 19.20 18.71 9.98
C LEU A 41 20.21 17.57 10.15
N ASP A 42 20.92 17.52 11.28
CA ASP A 42 21.93 16.49 11.55
C ASP A 42 21.34 15.07 11.55
N GLY A 43 20.04 14.92 11.81
CA GLY A 43 19.31 13.65 11.73
C GLY A 43 19.26 13.07 10.31
N LEU A 44 19.45 13.88 9.27
CA LEU A 44 19.49 13.43 7.87
C LEU A 44 20.84 12.86 7.44
N HIS A 45 21.87 12.92 8.29
CA HIS A 45 23.20 12.45 7.95
C HIS A 45 23.19 10.98 7.48
N ARG A 46 23.60 10.76 6.21
CA ARG A 46 23.68 9.46 5.52
C ARG A 46 22.33 8.83 5.13
N ILE A 47 21.22 9.57 5.18
CA ILE A 47 19.90 9.06 4.78
C ILE A 47 19.87 8.60 3.31
N GLN A 48 20.70 9.19 2.43
CA GLN A 48 20.84 8.81 1.02
C GLN A 48 21.31 7.36 0.79
N LYS A 49 21.74 6.64 1.83
CA LYS A 49 22.03 5.20 1.74
C LYS A 49 20.79 4.33 1.59
N HIS A 50 19.60 4.91 1.74
CA HIS A 50 18.33 4.19 1.72
C HIS A 50 17.47 4.67 0.55
N SER A 51 17.02 3.74 -0.29
CA SER A 51 16.11 4.05 -1.40
C SER A 51 14.67 4.29 -0.93
N HIS A 52 14.31 3.79 0.25
CA HIS A 52 12.98 3.90 0.82
C HIS A 52 13.05 4.27 2.30
N ILE A 53 12.04 5.01 2.74
CA ILE A 53 11.88 5.45 4.12
C ILE A 53 10.43 5.24 4.58
N TRP A 54 10.26 5.07 5.88
CA TRP A 54 8.99 5.31 6.57
C TRP A 54 8.90 6.78 6.95
N VAL A 55 7.75 7.39 6.65
CA VAL A 55 7.37 8.72 7.14
C VAL A 55 6.21 8.54 8.10
N LEU A 56 6.39 9.05 9.32
CA LEU A 56 5.34 9.12 10.32
C LEU A 56 4.88 10.56 10.44
N ALA A 57 3.58 10.79 10.34
CA ALA A 57 2.99 12.12 10.37
C ALA A 57 1.84 12.19 11.38
N TRP A 58 1.58 13.37 11.91
CA TRP A 58 0.47 13.62 12.83
C TRP A 58 -0.73 14.15 12.05
N LEU A 59 -1.80 13.37 11.97
CA LEU A 59 -3.02 13.74 11.26
C LEU A 59 -3.86 14.62 12.18
N ASP A 60 -3.45 15.88 12.30
CA ASP A 60 -3.97 16.89 13.24
C ASP A 60 -5.48 17.14 13.15
N SER A 61 -6.07 16.96 11.98
CA SER A 61 -7.50 17.17 11.72
C SER A 61 -8.37 15.93 11.99
N ALA A 62 -7.78 14.84 12.47
CA ALA A 62 -8.48 13.58 12.66
C ALA A 62 -9.23 13.50 14.01
N GLU A 63 -10.41 12.89 13.99
CA GLU A 63 -11.20 12.60 15.19
C GLU A 63 -10.49 11.59 16.11
N ARG A 64 -10.29 11.95 17.38
CA ARG A 64 -9.46 11.15 18.31
C ARG A 64 -10.25 10.27 19.26
N ASP A 65 -11.53 10.58 19.47
CA ASP A 65 -12.38 9.87 20.43
C ASP A 65 -13.17 8.72 19.79
N LEU A 66 -13.10 8.57 18.46
CA LEU A 66 -13.74 7.47 17.75
C LEU A 66 -12.90 6.19 17.87
N LEU A 67 -13.56 5.11 18.29
CA LEU A 67 -12.98 3.76 18.36
C LEU A 67 -13.53 2.81 17.29
N GLN A 68 -14.61 3.18 16.62
CA GLN A 68 -15.19 2.45 15.50
C GLN A 68 -15.52 3.41 14.37
N VAL A 69 -15.32 2.95 13.14
CA VAL A 69 -15.61 3.70 11.91
C VAL A 69 -16.23 2.78 10.87
N LYS A 70 -16.85 3.35 9.84
CA LYS A 70 -17.23 2.61 8.63
C LYS A 70 -16.18 2.83 7.54
N PRO A 71 -15.36 1.82 7.19
CA PRO A 71 -14.43 1.89 6.06
C PRO A 71 -15.11 2.25 4.74
N ARG A 72 -14.34 2.91 3.86
CA ARG A 72 -14.78 3.22 2.49
C ARG A 72 -15.05 1.93 1.72
N GLY A 73 -16.08 1.92 0.87
CA GLY A 73 -16.38 0.81 -0.02
C GLY A 73 -17.19 -0.36 0.59
N LEU A 74 -17.61 -0.26 1.85
CA LEU A 74 -18.52 -1.24 2.49
C LEU A 74 -19.99 -0.93 2.18
N LYS A 75 -20.74 -1.98 1.84
CA LYS A 75 -22.18 -1.89 1.51
C LYS A 75 -23.05 -2.01 2.76
N GLU A 76 -22.59 -2.80 3.72
CA GLU A 76 -23.23 -3.10 4.99
C GLU A 76 -23.58 -1.79 5.72
N ALA A 77 -24.83 -1.67 6.16
CA ALA A 77 -25.33 -0.52 6.88
C ALA A 77 -25.39 -0.81 8.39
N GLY A 78 -25.40 0.24 9.21
CA GLY A 78 -25.42 0.09 10.67
C GLY A 78 -24.17 -0.62 11.21
N ASP A 79 -24.36 -1.33 12.32
CA ASP A 79 -23.27 -1.93 13.10
C ASP A 79 -22.49 -3.01 12.34
N GLU A 80 -23.11 -3.70 11.38
CA GLU A 80 -22.46 -4.72 10.56
C GLU A 80 -21.31 -4.17 9.70
N GLY A 81 -21.35 -2.88 9.35
CA GLY A 81 -20.30 -2.21 8.59
C GLY A 81 -19.20 -1.59 9.46
N LEU A 82 -19.38 -1.55 10.79
CA LEU A 82 -18.43 -0.90 11.69
C LEU A 82 -17.20 -1.77 11.94
N HIS A 83 -16.04 -1.13 11.87
CA HIS A 83 -14.76 -1.74 12.20
C HIS A 83 -14.07 -0.93 13.28
N GLY A 84 -13.43 -1.62 14.23
CA GLY A 84 -12.57 -0.96 15.21
C GLY A 84 -11.43 -0.22 14.52
N VAL A 85 -11.06 0.97 15.00
CA VAL A 85 -10.00 1.80 14.38
C VAL A 85 -8.62 1.13 14.32
N PHE A 86 -8.40 0.09 15.14
CA PHE A 86 -7.18 -0.74 15.10
C PHE A 86 -7.23 -1.89 14.09
N ALA A 87 -8.41 -2.24 13.58
CA ALA A 87 -8.58 -3.22 12.51
C ALA A 87 -8.44 -2.59 11.12
N VAL A 88 -8.36 -1.26 11.04
CA VAL A 88 -8.32 -0.50 9.80
C VAL A 88 -7.28 0.62 9.87
N ARG A 89 -7.01 1.28 8.75
CA ARG A 89 -6.08 2.42 8.66
C ARG A 89 -6.79 3.78 8.66
N SER A 90 -7.89 3.89 9.40
CA SER A 90 -8.60 5.15 9.54
C SER A 90 -7.72 6.22 10.20
N PRO A 91 -7.75 7.47 9.71
CA PRO A 91 -7.09 8.59 10.38
C PRO A 91 -7.71 8.86 11.75
N ALA A 92 -9.01 8.59 11.92
CA ALA A 92 -9.68 8.70 13.21
C ALA A 92 -9.22 7.59 14.15
N ARG A 93 -8.51 7.95 15.23
CA ARG A 93 -7.94 7.04 16.24
C ARG A 93 -7.35 7.87 17.41
N PRO A 94 -7.15 7.27 18.60
CA PRO A 94 -6.68 8.01 19.79
C PRO A 94 -5.38 8.81 19.60
N ASN A 95 -4.42 8.21 18.88
CA ASN A 95 -3.18 8.85 18.46
C ASN A 95 -3.14 8.79 16.93
N PRO A 96 -3.52 9.88 16.22
CA PRO A 96 -3.67 9.91 14.77
C PRO A 96 -2.32 9.97 14.05
N VAL A 97 -1.49 8.95 14.28
CA VAL A 97 -0.20 8.78 13.60
C VAL A 97 -0.44 8.08 12.27
N GLY A 98 -0.20 8.82 11.18
CA GLY A 98 -0.09 8.28 9.83
C GLY A 98 1.26 7.57 9.64
N LEU A 99 1.29 6.57 8.77
CA LEU A 99 2.49 5.77 8.50
C LEU A 99 2.51 5.34 7.03
N THR A 100 3.50 5.82 6.30
CA THR A 100 3.64 5.54 4.86
C THR A 100 5.09 5.22 4.51
N ALA A 101 5.30 4.11 3.80
CA ALA A 101 6.58 3.77 3.21
C ALA A 101 6.61 4.40 1.82
N THR A 102 7.71 5.05 1.48
CA THR A 102 7.84 5.76 0.21
C THR A 102 9.27 5.72 -0.31
N ARG A 103 9.40 5.79 -1.64
CA ARG A 103 10.68 5.87 -2.32
C ARG A 103 11.24 7.30 -2.23
N VAL A 104 12.52 7.41 -1.87
CA VAL A 104 13.26 8.67 -1.94
C VAL A 104 13.71 8.89 -3.38
N LEU A 105 13.37 10.05 -3.93
CA LEU A 105 13.77 10.48 -5.27
C LEU A 105 15.04 11.33 -5.19
N GLU A 106 15.05 12.30 -4.27
CA GLU A 106 16.13 13.27 -4.12
C GLU A 106 16.17 13.81 -2.69
N ILE A 107 17.35 14.24 -2.24
CA ILE A 107 17.55 14.88 -0.95
C ILE A 107 18.33 16.17 -1.16
N GLU A 108 17.71 17.30 -0.79
CA GLU A 108 18.28 18.64 -0.90
C GLU A 108 18.31 19.31 0.48
N ARG A 109 19.43 19.21 1.20
CA ARG A 109 19.65 19.81 2.53
C ARG A 109 18.59 19.41 3.57
N LEU A 110 17.46 20.14 3.64
CA LEU A 110 16.34 19.91 4.56
C LEU A 110 15.15 19.19 3.89
N SER A 111 15.17 19.03 2.57
CA SER A 111 14.06 18.51 1.79
C SER A 111 14.35 17.08 1.36
N ILE A 112 13.40 16.17 1.62
CA ILE A 112 13.40 14.82 1.06
C ILE A 112 12.26 14.74 0.05
N HIS A 113 12.60 14.72 -1.24
CA HIS A 113 11.64 14.52 -2.32
C HIS A 113 11.30 13.03 -2.40
N VAL A 114 10.01 12.72 -2.36
CA VAL A 114 9.53 11.34 -2.30
C VAL A 114 8.48 11.09 -3.38
N GLU A 115 8.41 9.83 -3.81
CA GLU A 115 7.56 9.43 -4.93
C GLU A 115 6.08 9.69 -4.64
N ARG A 116 5.58 9.18 -3.50
CA ARG A 116 4.20 9.42 -3.05
C ARG A 116 4.05 9.43 -1.53
N LEU A 117 3.25 10.35 -1.02
CA LEU A 117 2.71 10.36 0.35
C LEU A 117 1.21 10.61 0.33
N ASP A 118 0.50 10.02 1.28
CA ASP A 118 -0.94 10.19 1.52
C ASP A 118 -1.21 11.20 2.66
N PHE A 119 -0.31 12.18 2.81
CA PHE A 119 -0.41 13.28 3.79
C PHE A 119 -0.66 14.60 3.07
N ARG A 120 -1.49 15.46 3.66
CA ARG A 120 -1.82 16.78 3.09
C ARG A 120 -0.66 17.75 3.22
N ASP A 121 -0.70 18.81 2.42
CA ASP A 121 0.18 19.96 2.62
C ASP A 121 0.04 20.50 4.05
N GLY A 122 1.15 20.80 4.71
CA GLY A 122 1.18 21.28 6.08
C GLY A 122 1.11 20.18 7.15
N THR A 123 0.93 18.90 6.79
CA THR A 123 0.83 17.83 7.79
C THR A 123 2.13 17.73 8.61
N PRO A 124 2.10 17.82 9.94
CA PRO A 124 3.29 17.72 10.77
C PRO A 124 3.97 16.35 10.68
N VAL A 125 5.28 16.34 10.47
CA VAL A 125 6.10 15.12 10.44
C VAL A 125 6.56 14.81 11.86
N VAL A 126 6.30 13.60 12.32
CA VAL A 126 6.70 13.12 13.65
C VAL A 126 8.05 12.44 13.60
N ASP A 127 8.29 11.62 12.58
CA ASP A 127 9.50 10.82 12.48
C ASP A 127 9.78 10.35 11.04
N VAL A 128 11.04 10.05 10.76
CA VAL A 128 11.50 9.46 9.49
C VAL A 128 12.45 8.31 9.82
N LYS A 129 12.18 7.12 9.26
CA LYS A 129 13.01 5.92 9.49
C LYS A 129 13.43 5.29 8.17
N PRO A 130 14.62 4.69 8.07
CA PRO A 130 14.96 3.88 6.91
C PRO A 130 14.02 2.67 6.82
N TYR A 131 13.58 2.34 5.60
CA TYR A 131 12.92 1.07 5.33
C TYR A 131 13.98 -0.04 5.21
N PHE A 132 13.88 -1.06 6.05
CA PHE A 132 14.79 -2.20 6.01
C PHE A 132 14.07 -3.44 5.51
N VAL A 133 14.52 -3.96 4.36
CA VAL A 133 14.00 -5.21 3.79
C VAL A 133 14.01 -6.36 4.81
N SER A 134 15.07 -6.47 5.62
CA SER A 134 15.19 -7.52 6.63
C SER A 134 14.23 -7.39 7.83
N ARG A 135 13.54 -6.25 7.99
CA ARG A 135 12.68 -5.98 9.14
C ARG A 135 11.23 -5.66 8.77
N ASP A 136 11.04 -4.98 7.64
CA ASP A 136 9.76 -4.41 7.25
C ASP A 136 9.08 -5.21 6.13
N MET A 137 9.85 -5.99 5.34
CA MET A 137 9.29 -6.77 4.24
C MET A 137 8.76 -8.12 4.76
N ILE A 138 7.44 -8.31 4.68
CA ILE A 138 6.78 -9.58 4.98
C ILE A 138 5.99 -10.03 3.74
N PHE A 139 6.65 -10.73 2.82
CA PHE A 139 6.04 -11.17 1.57
C PHE A 139 4.83 -12.09 1.77
N ALA A 140 4.81 -12.86 2.85
CA ALA A 140 3.70 -13.76 3.17
C ALA A 140 2.48 -13.08 3.84
N ALA A 141 2.55 -11.76 4.12
CA ALA A 141 1.48 -11.07 4.82
C ALA A 141 0.14 -11.12 4.04
N SER A 142 -0.95 -11.37 4.76
CA SER A 142 -2.27 -11.45 4.14
C SER A 142 -3.40 -10.90 4.98
N ASN A 143 -4.29 -10.17 4.31
CA ASN A 143 -5.49 -9.59 4.87
C ASN A 143 -6.66 -9.91 3.94
N VAL A 144 -7.87 -9.96 4.48
CA VAL A 144 -9.10 -9.98 3.68
C VAL A 144 -9.38 -8.55 3.22
N GLN A 145 -9.75 -8.39 1.94
CA GLN A 145 -10.16 -7.10 1.40
C GLN A 145 -11.36 -6.56 2.19
N ILE A 146 -11.23 -5.36 2.74
CA ILE A 146 -12.33 -4.65 3.41
C ILE A 146 -12.95 -3.68 2.41
N GLY A 147 -14.20 -3.91 2.05
CA GLY A 147 -14.93 -3.10 1.07
C GLY A 147 -14.40 -3.25 -0.36
N LYS A 148 -15.17 -2.74 -1.33
CA LYS A 148 -14.78 -2.74 -2.74
C LYS A 148 -14.02 -1.45 -3.09
N PRO A 149 -13.11 -1.49 -4.07
CA PRO A 149 -12.54 -0.28 -4.64
C PRO A 149 -13.65 0.69 -5.09
N LEU A 150 -13.43 1.99 -4.91
CA LEU A 150 -14.41 3.02 -5.26
C LEU A 150 -14.57 3.18 -6.78
N THR A 151 -13.49 2.97 -7.52
CA THR A 151 -13.46 3.04 -8.99
C THR A 151 -12.59 1.92 -9.57
N PRO A 152 -12.81 1.53 -10.84
CA PRO A 152 -11.91 0.61 -11.55
C PRO A 152 -10.46 1.09 -11.57
N GLU A 153 -10.23 2.39 -11.71
CA GLU A 153 -8.90 3.01 -11.74
C GLU A 153 -8.18 2.82 -10.40
N ALA A 154 -8.87 3.04 -9.28
CA ALA A 154 -8.32 2.83 -7.94
C ALA A 154 -7.97 1.35 -7.70
N ALA A 155 -8.78 0.44 -8.24
CA ALA A 155 -8.51 -0.98 -8.15
C ALA A 155 -7.25 -1.38 -8.93
N ARG A 156 -7.12 -0.83 -10.15
CA ARG A 156 -5.95 -1.04 -11.01
C ARG A 156 -4.69 -0.47 -10.37
N GLU A 157 -4.72 0.77 -9.87
CA GLU A 157 -3.59 1.42 -9.19
C GLU A 157 -3.06 0.56 -8.04
N ALA A 158 -3.95 0.04 -7.20
CA ALA A 158 -3.56 -0.79 -6.06
C ALA A 158 -2.89 -2.12 -6.47
N LEU A 159 -3.30 -2.69 -7.61
CA LEU A 159 -2.69 -3.91 -8.17
C LEU A 159 -1.35 -3.60 -8.85
N VAL A 160 -1.24 -2.46 -9.56
CA VAL A 160 0.04 -1.98 -10.11
C VAL A 160 1.07 -1.82 -9.00
N LEU A 161 0.74 -1.17 -7.89
CA LEU A 161 1.68 -1.04 -6.77
C LEU A 161 2.15 -2.39 -6.24
N GLN A 162 1.24 -3.35 -6.06
CA GLN A 162 1.62 -4.67 -5.55
C GLN A 162 2.57 -5.39 -6.51
N ALA A 163 2.30 -5.30 -7.80
CA ALA A 163 3.16 -5.88 -8.82
C ALA A 163 4.52 -5.17 -8.90
N VAL A 164 4.54 -3.83 -8.91
CA VAL A 164 5.76 -3.00 -8.99
C VAL A 164 6.60 -3.11 -7.72
N HIS A 165 6.00 -3.14 -6.53
CA HIS A 165 6.75 -3.33 -5.28
C HIS A 165 7.48 -4.67 -5.24
N PHE A 166 6.97 -5.68 -5.93
CA PHE A 166 7.64 -6.97 -6.05
C PHE A 166 8.67 -6.99 -7.19
N HIS A 167 8.27 -6.55 -8.38
CA HIS A 167 9.09 -6.64 -9.60
C HIS A 167 10.16 -5.54 -9.71
N GLY A 168 9.88 -4.34 -9.19
CA GLY A 168 10.78 -3.18 -9.16
C GLY A 168 10.48 -2.10 -10.20
N GLU A 169 9.71 -2.41 -11.25
CA GLU A 169 9.35 -1.46 -12.31
C GLU A 169 7.99 -1.82 -12.93
N LEU A 170 7.46 -0.97 -13.79
CA LEU A 170 6.28 -1.28 -14.60
C LEU A 170 6.72 -1.64 -16.02
N CYS A 171 6.39 -2.86 -16.47
CA CYS A 171 6.63 -3.34 -17.83
C CYS A 171 5.34 -3.89 -18.46
N ASP A 172 5.36 -4.17 -19.76
CA ASP A 172 4.20 -4.65 -20.52
C ASP A 172 3.55 -5.91 -19.91
N ASP A 173 4.36 -6.81 -19.35
CA ASP A 173 3.85 -8.01 -18.68
C ASP A 173 3.11 -7.69 -17.40
N LEU A 174 3.64 -6.78 -16.59
CA LEU A 174 2.96 -6.36 -15.38
C LEU A 174 1.64 -5.65 -15.69
N ASP A 175 1.61 -4.81 -16.73
CA ASP A 175 0.37 -4.19 -17.19
C ASP A 175 -0.68 -5.25 -17.59
N ARG A 176 -0.27 -6.25 -18.38
CA ARG A 176 -1.13 -7.38 -18.78
C ARG A 176 -1.64 -8.15 -17.56
N ALA A 177 -0.75 -8.52 -16.65
CA ALA A 177 -1.11 -9.26 -15.44
C ALA A 177 -2.10 -8.49 -14.57
N VAL A 178 -1.88 -7.18 -14.41
CA VAL A 178 -2.78 -6.29 -13.65
C VAL A 178 -4.16 -6.23 -14.33
N ASN A 179 -4.22 -6.02 -15.65
CA ASN A 179 -5.49 -5.95 -16.37
C ASN A 179 -6.27 -7.27 -16.27
N VAL A 180 -5.59 -8.41 -16.41
CA VAL A 180 -6.18 -9.75 -16.19
C VAL A 180 -6.67 -9.89 -14.76
N MET A 181 -5.89 -9.45 -13.77
CA MET A 181 -6.27 -9.53 -12.36
C MET A 181 -7.48 -8.64 -12.02
N VAL A 182 -7.55 -7.41 -12.53
CA VAL A 182 -8.72 -6.53 -12.36
C VAL A 182 -9.98 -7.23 -12.86
N ARG A 183 -9.92 -7.76 -14.10
CA ARG A 183 -11.03 -8.48 -14.72
C ARG A 183 -11.42 -9.73 -13.91
N PHE A 184 -10.44 -10.51 -13.47
CA PHE A 184 -10.68 -11.70 -12.65
C PHE A 184 -11.34 -11.35 -11.30
N ARG A 185 -10.89 -10.28 -10.63
CA ARG A 185 -11.50 -9.82 -9.36
C ARG A 185 -12.91 -9.30 -9.55
N GLU A 186 -13.20 -8.66 -10.67
CA GLU A 186 -14.51 -8.10 -10.96
C GLU A 186 -15.51 -9.19 -11.37
N GLU A 187 -15.16 -9.99 -12.39
CA GLU A 187 -16.06 -10.97 -13.00
C GLU A 187 -16.24 -12.23 -12.15
N VAL A 188 -15.16 -12.71 -11.51
CA VAL A 188 -15.15 -14.00 -10.82
C VAL A 188 -15.20 -13.81 -9.31
N LEU A 189 -14.23 -13.10 -8.74
CA LEU A 189 -14.10 -13.01 -7.27
C LEU A 189 -15.10 -12.02 -6.65
N ARG A 190 -15.66 -11.10 -7.46
CA ARG A 190 -16.50 -9.99 -7.01
C ARG A 190 -15.88 -9.19 -5.85
N TRP A 191 -14.55 -9.02 -5.87
CA TRP A 191 -13.73 -8.40 -4.82
C TRP A 191 -13.73 -9.13 -3.47
N THR A 192 -14.07 -10.43 -3.49
CA THR A 192 -13.98 -11.34 -2.34
C THR A 192 -12.96 -12.40 -2.69
N ASP A 193 -11.70 -12.19 -2.28
CA ASP A 193 -10.60 -13.05 -2.73
C ASP A 193 -10.46 -14.25 -1.77
N PRO A 194 -10.87 -15.48 -2.16
CA PRO A 194 -10.71 -16.64 -1.30
C PRO A 194 -9.23 -17.07 -1.27
N ALA A 195 -8.85 -17.80 -0.22
CA ALA A 195 -7.51 -18.38 -0.13
C ALA A 195 -7.33 -19.56 -1.10
N GLY A 196 -6.09 -19.81 -1.52
CA GLY A 196 -5.71 -21.09 -2.13
C GLY A 196 -5.77 -21.18 -3.66
N TRP A 197 -5.65 -20.07 -4.38
CA TRP A 197 -5.51 -20.10 -5.84
C TRP A 197 -4.17 -20.68 -6.28
N ALA A 198 -4.21 -21.51 -7.33
CA ALA A 198 -3.08 -21.83 -8.18
C ALA A 198 -3.11 -20.96 -9.43
N VAL A 199 -1.97 -20.38 -9.80
CA VAL A 199 -1.82 -19.56 -10.99
C VAL A 199 -0.87 -20.27 -11.95
N THR A 200 -1.25 -20.36 -13.21
CA THR A 200 -0.37 -20.79 -14.30
C THR A 200 -0.04 -19.61 -15.18
N VAL A 201 1.25 -19.34 -15.42
CA VAL A 201 1.74 -18.29 -16.30
C VAL A 201 2.60 -18.89 -17.43
N PRO A 202 2.73 -18.24 -18.59
CA PRO A 202 3.61 -18.72 -19.65
C PRO A 202 5.08 -18.75 -19.23
N ALA A 203 5.79 -19.83 -19.57
CA ALA A 203 7.21 -19.99 -19.24
C ALA A 203 8.12 -18.96 -19.93
N ASP A 204 7.70 -18.45 -21.09
CA ASP A 204 8.42 -17.47 -21.90
C ASP A 204 8.18 -16.01 -21.45
N ARG A 205 7.37 -15.78 -20.40
CA ARG A 205 7.02 -14.46 -19.87
C ARG A 205 7.16 -14.40 -18.34
N PRO A 206 8.40 -14.48 -17.80
CA PRO A 206 8.64 -14.62 -16.37
C PRO A 206 8.16 -13.42 -15.54
N CYS A 207 8.07 -12.20 -16.09
CA CYS A 207 7.58 -11.03 -15.37
C CYS A 207 6.11 -11.17 -14.93
N LEU A 208 5.31 -12.01 -15.60
CA LEU A 208 3.96 -12.36 -15.16
C LEU A 208 4.00 -13.15 -13.84
N ALA A 209 4.99 -14.02 -13.67
CA ALA A 209 5.19 -14.74 -12.42
C ALA A 209 5.40 -13.74 -11.27
N ASP A 210 6.29 -12.77 -11.45
CA ASP A 210 6.57 -11.71 -10.49
C ASP A 210 5.31 -10.90 -10.15
N ALA A 211 4.53 -10.52 -11.16
CA ALA A 211 3.29 -9.78 -10.96
C ALA A 211 2.30 -10.54 -10.07
N PHE A 212 2.06 -11.83 -10.32
CA PHE A 212 1.16 -12.64 -9.50
C PHE A 212 1.77 -13.05 -8.16
N MET A 213 3.09 -13.17 -8.06
CA MET A 213 3.78 -13.27 -6.77
C MET A 213 3.45 -12.04 -5.91
N GLY A 214 3.53 -10.83 -6.46
CA GLY A 214 3.15 -9.59 -5.77
C GLY A 214 1.66 -9.52 -5.40
N MET A 215 0.76 -9.77 -6.36
CA MET A 215 -0.69 -9.56 -6.19
C MET A 215 -1.42 -10.71 -5.45
N LEU A 216 -0.98 -11.95 -5.64
CA LEU A 216 -1.66 -13.15 -5.10
C LEU A 216 -0.82 -13.93 -4.09
N ARG A 217 0.48 -13.63 -3.97
CA ARG A 217 1.43 -14.35 -3.08
C ARG A 217 1.48 -15.85 -3.40
N VAL A 218 1.20 -16.20 -4.65
CA VAL A 218 1.53 -17.51 -5.21
C VAL A 218 3.04 -17.62 -5.32
N SER A 219 3.59 -18.83 -5.26
CA SER A 219 5.01 -19.03 -5.49
C SER A 219 5.32 -20.45 -5.95
N PRO A 220 6.44 -20.65 -6.68
CA PRO A 220 6.85 -21.99 -7.09
C PRO A 220 7.08 -22.91 -5.88
N GLY A 221 7.64 -22.38 -4.79
CA GLY A 221 7.88 -23.13 -3.55
C GLY A 221 6.60 -23.62 -2.86
N ARG A 222 5.50 -22.85 -2.97
CA ARG A 222 4.17 -23.27 -2.49
C ARG A 222 3.43 -24.18 -3.49
N ARG A 223 4.02 -24.43 -4.66
CA ARG A 223 3.45 -25.22 -5.77
C ARG A 223 2.09 -24.71 -6.26
N ASN A 224 1.82 -23.42 -6.04
CA ASN A 224 0.61 -22.75 -6.52
C ASN A 224 0.94 -21.63 -7.52
N LEU A 225 2.18 -21.56 -7.99
CA LEU A 225 2.57 -20.87 -9.21
C LEU A 225 3.27 -21.89 -10.13
N VAL A 226 2.72 -22.09 -11.32
CA VAL A 226 3.19 -23.08 -12.30
C VAL A 226 3.47 -22.38 -13.63
N PHE A 227 4.48 -22.86 -14.35
CA PHE A 227 4.79 -22.37 -15.70
C PHE A 227 4.11 -23.27 -16.74
N GLY A 228 3.33 -22.68 -17.62
CA GLY A 228 2.50 -23.35 -18.62
C GLY A 228 2.79 -22.91 -20.04
N THR A 229 1.81 -23.13 -20.93
CA THR A 229 1.92 -22.86 -22.36
C THR A 229 1.98 -21.36 -22.68
N PRO A 230 2.65 -20.97 -23.79
CA PRO A 230 2.65 -19.60 -24.29
C PRO A 230 1.25 -18.98 -24.43
N GLY A 231 1.17 -17.68 -24.20
CA GLY A 231 -0.03 -16.86 -24.48
C GLY A 231 -1.21 -17.05 -23.52
N LYS A 232 -1.08 -17.81 -22.43
CA LYS A 232 -2.20 -18.06 -21.50
C LYS A 232 -1.84 -17.88 -20.03
N ILE A 233 -2.71 -17.17 -19.32
CA ILE A 233 -2.74 -17.14 -17.85
C ILE A 233 -3.94 -17.97 -17.38
N SER A 234 -3.77 -18.82 -16.37
CA SER A 234 -4.88 -19.54 -15.75
C SER A 234 -4.92 -19.36 -14.24
N PHE A 235 -6.11 -19.23 -13.68
CA PHE A 235 -6.39 -19.29 -12.25
C PHE A 235 -7.19 -20.57 -11.96
N GLN A 236 -6.80 -21.33 -10.94
CA GLN A 236 -7.45 -22.57 -10.56
C GLN A 236 -7.69 -22.65 -9.05
N GLN A 237 -8.89 -23.07 -8.66
CA GLN A 237 -9.25 -23.42 -7.29
C GLN A 237 -10.14 -24.68 -7.33
N GLY A 238 -9.63 -25.80 -6.83
CA GLY A 238 -10.33 -27.08 -6.95
C GLY A 238 -10.60 -27.45 -8.42
N ALA A 239 -11.88 -27.61 -8.76
CA ALA A 239 -12.32 -27.93 -10.12
C ALA A 239 -12.49 -26.69 -11.02
N ASP A 240 -12.60 -25.50 -10.43
CA ASP A 240 -12.83 -24.27 -11.17
C ASP A 240 -11.54 -23.77 -11.82
N ARG A 241 -11.61 -23.48 -13.12
CA ARG A 241 -10.48 -22.96 -13.90
C ARG A 241 -10.92 -21.81 -14.80
N TYR A 242 -10.19 -20.70 -14.70
CA TYR A 242 -10.41 -19.49 -15.50
C TYR A 242 -9.15 -19.20 -16.31
N THR A 243 -9.28 -18.99 -17.61
CA THR A 243 -8.14 -18.79 -18.52
C THR A 243 -8.30 -17.52 -19.32
N TYR A 244 -7.22 -16.77 -19.45
CA TYR A 244 -7.13 -15.50 -20.16
C TYR A 244 -6.01 -15.58 -21.19
N ASP A 245 -6.30 -15.13 -22.41
CA ASP A 245 -5.29 -14.97 -23.46
C ASP A 245 -4.54 -13.64 -23.25
N ILE A 246 -3.23 -13.62 -23.56
CA ILE A 246 -2.35 -12.46 -23.36
C ILE A 246 -1.50 -12.11 -24.58
#